data_AF-A0A180F499-F1
#
_entry.id   AF-A0A180F499-F1
#
_cell.length_a   1.000
_cell.length_b   1.000
_cell.length_c   1.000
_cell.angle_alpha   90.00
_cell.angle_beta   90.00
_cell.angle_gamma   90.00
#
_symmetry.space_group_name_H-M   'P 1'
#
loop_
_entity.id
_entity.type
_entity.pdbx_description
1 polymer ?
#
loop_
_entity_poly.entity_id
_entity_poly.type
_entity_poly.pdbx_seq_one_letter_code
_entity_poly.pdbx_strand_id
1 'polypeptide(L)'
;MTVQRRGICPIFYKKEVLTLSHSGHFWLSEVTDCPNKGWDAALPRICTWGEFERDGKRLWFFNLHMDHIGMQARRESAKLVLTKIQEMCGSTPVILTGDFNVDQHNESYALLNNSETLDDSYELSTVRHAPNGTFNNYNPTGFSGERIDHIFVSPALKVLRYGILIDTYRSREAENIYVARTLSDHYPVVAVVMLRE
;
A
#
# COMPACT_ATOMS: atom_id res chain seq x y z
N MET A 1 5.89 -16.60 -24.86
CA MET A 1 5.79 -15.73 -23.68
C MET A 1 4.33 -15.36 -23.49
N THR A 2 3.62 -16.11 -22.66
CA THR A 2 2.20 -15.90 -22.40
C THR A 2 2.06 -14.73 -21.43
N VAL A 3 1.46 -13.63 -21.90
CA VAL A 3 1.22 -12.44 -21.10
C VAL A 3 0.20 -12.76 -20.01
N GLN A 4 0.62 -12.77 -18.75
CA GLN A 4 -0.27 -12.86 -17.61
C GLN A 4 -0.93 -11.49 -17.39
N ARG A 5 -2.11 -11.30 -17.98
CA ARG A 5 -2.75 -9.99 -18.18
C ARG A 5 -3.64 -9.50 -17.03
N ARG A 6 -3.60 -10.14 -15.86
CA ARG A 6 -4.38 -9.72 -14.67
C ARG A 6 -3.61 -10.03 -13.38
N GLY A 7 -3.43 -9.01 -12.54
CA GLY A 7 -2.79 -9.11 -11.23
C GLY A 7 -1.41 -8.44 -11.13
N ILE A 8 -1.29 -7.17 -11.53
CA ILE A 8 -0.09 -6.37 -11.24
C ILE A 8 -0.40 -5.38 -10.12
N CYS A 9 0.53 -5.25 -9.16
CA CYS A 9 0.55 -4.16 -8.16
C CYS A 9 1.71 -3.23 -8.52
N PRO A 10 1.58 -2.34 -9.52
CA PRO A 10 2.71 -1.58 -10.03
C PRO A 10 3.23 -0.56 -9.01
N ILE A 11 4.52 -0.21 -9.15
CA ILE A 11 5.16 0.89 -8.43
C ILE A 11 5.58 1.93 -9.46
N PHE A 12 5.09 3.16 -9.32
CA PHE A 12 5.49 4.28 -10.15
C PHE A 12 6.50 5.16 -9.41
N TYR A 13 7.53 5.62 -10.12
CA TYR A 13 8.59 6.44 -9.54
C TYR A 13 9.16 7.42 -10.57
N LYS A 14 9.79 8.50 -10.08
CA LYS A 14 10.46 9.51 -10.90
C LYS A 14 11.90 9.09 -11.17
N LYS A 15 12.22 8.81 -12.44
CA LYS A 15 13.55 8.31 -12.86
C LYS A 15 14.66 9.35 -12.69
N GLU A 16 14.29 10.63 -12.69
CA GLU A 16 15.17 11.74 -12.44
C GLU A 16 15.53 11.92 -10.95
N VAL A 17 14.85 11.20 -10.04
CA VAL A 17 15.08 11.26 -8.59
C VAL A 17 15.60 9.93 -8.02
N LEU A 18 15.13 8.80 -8.55
CA LEU A 18 15.42 7.46 -8.03
C LEU A 18 15.98 6.56 -9.13
N THR A 19 17.06 5.86 -8.80
CA THR A 19 17.60 4.76 -9.60
C THR A 19 17.02 3.44 -9.10
N LEU A 20 16.53 2.58 -10.00
CA LEU A 20 16.05 1.25 -9.66
C LEU A 20 17.19 0.24 -9.83
N SER A 21 17.64 -0.38 -8.74
CA SER A 21 18.74 -1.36 -8.75
C SER A 21 18.23 -2.78 -9.00
N HIS A 22 17.20 -3.18 -8.27
CA HIS A 22 16.56 -4.49 -8.40
C HIS A 22 15.04 -4.35 -8.30
N SER A 23 14.32 -5.26 -8.92
CA SER A 23 12.86 -5.34 -8.78
C SER A 23 12.39 -6.76 -8.95
N GLY A 24 11.20 -7.04 -8.44
CA GLY A 24 10.58 -8.33 -8.57
C GLY A 24 9.18 -8.32 -8.02
N HIS A 25 8.65 -9.52 -7.85
CA HIS A 25 7.36 -9.75 -7.25
C HIS A 25 7.31 -11.15 -6.66
N PHE A 26 6.35 -11.38 -5.78
CA PHE A 26 6.03 -12.69 -5.25
C PHE A 26 4.53 -12.82 -5.02
N TRP A 27 4.01 -14.03 -5.17
CA TRP A 27 2.61 -14.33 -4.90
C TRP A 27 2.37 -14.45 -3.40
N LEU A 28 1.24 -13.92 -2.93
CA LEU A 28 0.82 -13.97 -1.54
C LEU A 28 0.17 -15.34 -1.26
N SER A 29 1.02 -16.36 -1.10
CA SER A 29 0.62 -17.76 -0.94
C SER A 29 1.74 -18.61 -0.33
N GLU A 30 1.45 -19.89 -0.10
CA GLU A 30 2.41 -20.90 0.35
C GLU A 30 3.54 -21.16 -0.67
N VAL A 31 3.30 -20.92 -1.97
CA VAL A 31 4.27 -21.10 -3.06
C VAL A 31 4.41 -19.78 -3.82
N THR A 32 5.44 -19.02 -3.50
CA THR A 32 5.51 -17.58 -3.84
C THR A 32 6.05 -17.28 -5.23
N ASP A 33 6.60 -18.26 -5.94
CA ASP A 33 7.35 -18.10 -7.20
C ASP A 33 6.50 -18.30 -8.46
N CYS A 34 5.25 -18.75 -8.32
CA CYS A 34 4.37 -19.01 -9.43
C CYS A 34 2.92 -18.58 -9.14
N PRO A 35 2.11 -18.30 -10.18
CA PRO A 35 0.74 -17.86 -9.99
C PRO A 35 -0.16 -18.90 -9.34
N ASN A 36 -0.71 -18.57 -8.17
CA ASN A 36 -1.65 -19.39 -7.44
C ASN A 36 -2.47 -18.54 -6.45
N LYS A 37 -3.43 -19.19 -5.79
CA LYS A 37 -4.14 -18.62 -4.65
C LYS A 37 -3.45 -19.09 -3.37
N GLY A 38 -3.32 -18.21 -2.39
CA GLY A 38 -2.83 -18.55 -1.06
C GLY A 38 -3.97 -18.87 -0.11
N TRP A 39 -3.84 -19.94 0.67
CA TRP A 39 -4.79 -20.28 1.74
C TRP A 39 -6.26 -20.25 1.29
N ASP A 40 -7.11 -19.45 1.96
CA ASP A 40 -8.53 -19.26 1.69
C ASP A 40 -8.82 -18.09 0.72
N ALA A 41 -7.82 -17.56 0.02
CA ALA A 41 -8.01 -16.45 -0.91
C ALA A 41 -8.96 -16.79 -2.06
N ALA A 42 -9.81 -15.83 -2.42
CA ALA A 42 -10.66 -15.94 -3.60
C ALA A 42 -9.87 -15.77 -4.90
N LEU A 43 -8.86 -14.89 -4.90
CA LEU A 43 -8.07 -14.55 -6.09
C LEU A 43 -6.56 -14.69 -5.84
N PRO A 44 -5.77 -14.98 -6.89
CA PRO A 44 -4.31 -14.82 -6.84
C PRO A 44 -3.94 -13.37 -6.52
N ARG A 45 -3.12 -13.16 -5.49
CA ARG A 45 -2.64 -11.84 -5.06
C ARG A 45 -1.12 -11.77 -5.10
N ILE A 46 -0.58 -10.57 -5.36
CA ILE A 46 0.83 -10.34 -5.59
C ILE A 46 1.33 -9.21 -4.69
N CYS A 47 2.61 -9.27 -4.33
CA CYS A 47 3.37 -8.12 -3.84
C CYS A 47 4.50 -7.84 -4.83
N THR A 48 4.56 -6.61 -5.34
CA THR A 48 5.65 -6.12 -6.19
C THR A 48 6.61 -5.32 -5.32
N TRP A 49 7.90 -5.40 -5.62
CA TRP A 49 8.91 -4.65 -4.89
C TRP A 49 9.98 -4.07 -5.81
N GLY A 50 10.62 -3.01 -5.33
CA GLY A 50 11.80 -2.41 -5.96
C GLY A 50 12.79 -1.95 -4.90
N GLU A 51 14.08 -2.20 -5.15
CA GLU A 51 15.19 -1.60 -4.42
C GLU A 51 15.62 -0.34 -5.18
N PHE A 52 15.47 0.80 -4.53
CA PHE A 52 15.76 2.12 -5.07
C PHE A 52 16.99 2.73 -4.41
N GLU A 53 17.70 3.56 -5.16
CA GLU A 53 18.83 4.35 -4.70
C GLU A 53 18.62 5.84 -5.00
N ARG A 54 19.05 6.68 -4.06
CA ARG A 54 19.23 8.12 -4.25
C ARG A 54 20.43 8.59 -3.45
N ASP A 55 21.34 9.31 -4.09
CA ASP A 55 22.51 9.94 -3.44
C ASP A 55 23.31 8.94 -2.57
N GLY A 56 23.49 7.69 -3.05
CA GLY A 56 24.17 6.62 -2.33
C GLY A 56 23.38 5.97 -1.18
N LYS A 57 22.14 6.42 -0.91
CA LYS A 57 21.24 5.84 0.10
C LYS A 57 20.23 4.91 -0.57
N ARG A 58 20.03 3.72 0.01
CA ARG A 58 19.10 2.70 -0.50
C ARG A 58 17.77 2.72 0.26
N LEU A 59 16.71 2.32 -0.45
CA LEU A 59 15.35 2.20 0.06
C LEU A 59 14.65 1.03 -0.63
N TRP A 60 14.03 0.15 0.15
CA TRP A 60 13.14 -0.87 -0.39
C TRP A 60 11.70 -0.37 -0.39
N PHE A 61 11.00 -0.60 -1.49
CA PHE A 61 9.59 -0.25 -1.64
C PHE A 61 8.80 -1.49 -2.03
N PHE A 62 7.79 -1.83 -1.25
CA PHE A 62 6.87 -2.93 -1.50
C PHE A 62 5.46 -2.36 -1.75
N ASN A 63 4.72 -2.96 -2.67
CA ASN A 63 3.33 -2.63 -2.94
C ASN A 63 2.50 -3.92 -3.11
N LEU A 64 1.34 -4.00 -2.46
CA LEU A 64 0.49 -5.19 -2.53
C LEU A 64 -1.00 -4.84 -2.60
N HIS A 65 -1.82 -5.84 -2.90
CA HIS A 65 -3.27 -5.77 -2.78
C HIS A 65 -3.76 -7.10 -2.19
N MET A 66 -4.21 -7.10 -0.94
CA MET A 66 -4.60 -8.32 -0.22
C MET A 66 -5.98 -8.88 -0.64
N ASP A 67 -6.28 -10.13 -0.29
CA ASP A 67 -7.56 -10.71 -0.65
C ASP A 67 -8.73 -10.10 0.14
N HIS A 68 -9.87 -9.90 -0.51
CA HIS A 68 -11.05 -9.29 0.10
C HIS A 68 -11.92 -10.33 0.83
N ILE A 69 -11.81 -11.62 0.47
CA ILE A 69 -12.59 -12.72 1.05
C ILE A 69 -11.78 -13.47 2.12
N GLY A 70 -10.57 -13.92 1.78
CA GLY A 70 -9.77 -14.82 2.59
C GLY A 70 -9.20 -14.17 3.85
N MET A 71 -9.76 -14.51 5.01
CA MET A 71 -9.29 -14.00 6.30
C MET A 71 -7.93 -14.60 6.67
N GLN A 72 -7.77 -15.91 6.46
CA GLN A 72 -6.49 -16.58 6.68
C GLN A 72 -5.44 -16.04 5.71
N ALA A 73 -5.81 -15.83 4.45
CA ALA A 73 -4.94 -15.31 3.43
C ALA A 73 -4.38 -13.93 3.79
N ARG A 74 -5.20 -13.00 4.30
CA ARG A 74 -4.71 -11.69 4.76
C ARG A 74 -3.74 -11.81 5.92
N ARG A 75 -4.07 -12.62 6.93
CA ARG A 75 -3.24 -12.86 8.11
C ARG A 75 -1.87 -13.43 7.74
N GLU A 76 -1.86 -14.46 6.90
CA GLU A 76 -0.63 -15.11 6.47
C GLU A 76 0.15 -14.27 5.44
N SER A 77 -0.53 -13.46 4.62
CA SER A 77 0.12 -12.47 3.75
C SER A 77 0.88 -11.41 4.55
N ALA A 78 0.31 -10.94 5.66
CA ALA A 78 0.97 -9.99 6.58
C ALA A 78 2.26 -10.59 7.17
N LYS A 79 2.21 -11.86 7.60
CA LYS A 79 3.41 -12.56 8.08
C LYS A 79 4.43 -12.76 6.97
N LEU A 80 3.98 -13.20 5.78
CA LEU A 80 4.84 -13.47 4.63
C LEU A 80 5.60 -12.21 4.19
N VAL A 81 4.94 -11.05 4.10
CA VAL A 81 5.61 -9.81 3.69
C VAL A 81 6.64 -9.37 4.74
N LEU A 82 6.37 -9.54 6.04
CA LEU A 82 7.36 -9.27 7.09
C LEU A 82 8.58 -10.20 6.96
N THR A 83 8.37 -11.49 6.73
CA THR A 83 9.46 -12.45 6.46
C THR A 83 10.26 -12.04 5.24
N LYS A 84 9.60 -11.65 4.13
CA LYS A 84 10.30 -11.19 2.92
C LYS A 84 11.12 -9.93 3.16
N ILE A 85 10.59 -8.96 3.91
CA ILE A 85 11.35 -7.76 4.30
C ILE A 85 12.60 -8.14 5.10
N GLN A 86 12.48 -9.04 6.07
CA GLN A 86 13.62 -9.49 6.88
C GLN A 86 14.67 -10.23 6.06
N GLU A 87 14.24 -11.11 5.15
CA GLU A 87 15.12 -11.87 4.25
C GLU A 87 15.89 -10.97 3.26
N MET A 88 15.23 -9.92 2.76
CA MET A 88 15.72 -9.16 1.61
C MET A 88 16.38 -7.82 1.98
N CYS A 89 15.90 -7.15 3.02
CA CYS A 89 16.21 -5.74 3.24
C CYS A 89 17.28 -5.50 4.30
N GLY A 90 17.51 -6.45 5.21
CA GLY A 90 18.40 -6.27 6.35
C GLY A 90 18.02 -5.01 7.15
N SER A 91 18.99 -4.11 7.38
CA SER A 91 18.75 -2.81 8.04
C SER A 91 18.40 -1.67 7.08
N THR A 92 18.20 -1.97 5.78
CA THR A 92 17.88 -0.94 4.79
C THR A 92 16.47 -0.40 5.04
N PRO A 93 16.24 0.92 4.93
CA PRO A 93 14.90 1.52 5.04
C PRO A 93 13.88 0.85 4.12
N VAL A 94 12.65 0.66 4.62
CA VAL A 94 11.57 -0.02 3.91
C VAL A 94 10.29 0.81 3.97
N ILE A 95 9.58 0.87 2.85
CA ILE A 95 8.20 1.34 2.75
C ILE A 95 7.36 0.20 2.18
N LEU A 96 6.22 -0.08 2.82
CA LEU A 96 5.20 -1.00 2.33
C LEU A 96 3.89 -0.24 2.12
N THR A 97 3.38 -0.25 0.90
CA THR A 97 2.06 0.33 0.57
C THR A 97 1.10 -0.76 0.11
N GLY A 98 -0.18 -0.43 0.10
CA GLY A 98 -1.16 -1.27 -0.59
C GLY A 98 -2.58 -1.00 -0.16
N ASP A 99 -3.48 -1.68 -0.87
CA ASP A 99 -4.86 -1.93 -0.42
C ASP A 99 -4.87 -3.26 0.35
N PHE A 100 -5.10 -3.17 1.65
CA PHE A 100 -5.08 -4.32 2.56
C PHE A 100 -6.46 -4.98 2.69
N ASN A 101 -7.51 -4.39 2.10
CA ASN A 101 -8.91 -4.82 2.24
C ASN A 101 -9.40 -4.97 3.70
N VAL A 102 -8.67 -4.41 4.66
CA VAL A 102 -9.02 -4.40 6.09
C VAL A 102 -8.63 -3.09 6.72
N ASP A 103 -9.45 -2.67 7.69
CA ASP A 103 -9.21 -1.45 8.42
C ASP A 103 -8.13 -1.59 9.50
N GLN A 104 -7.82 -0.47 10.15
CA GLN A 104 -6.85 -0.40 11.25
C GLN A 104 -7.25 -1.19 12.53
N HIS A 105 -8.45 -1.77 12.57
CA HIS A 105 -8.94 -2.54 13.73
C HIS A 105 -8.82 -4.06 13.50
N ASN A 106 -8.35 -4.49 12.33
CA ASN A 106 -8.20 -5.89 11.97
C ASN A 106 -6.88 -6.52 12.47
N GLU A 107 -6.89 -7.83 12.74
CA GLU A 107 -5.70 -8.59 13.13
C GLU A 107 -4.56 -8.48 12.10
N SER A 108 -4.88 -8.49 10.79
CA SER A 108 -3.85 -8.45 9.75
C SER A 108 -3.11 -7.09 9.73
N TYR A 109 -3.83 -6.00 10.04
CA TYR A 109 -3.23 -4.69 10.25
C TYR A 109 -2.36 -4.71 11.52
N ALA A 110 -2.89 -5.23 12.63
CA ALA A 110 -2.16 -5.27 13.90
C ALA A 110 -0.86 -6.08 13.81
N LEU A 111 -0.83 -7.16 13.02
CA LEU A 111 0.40 -7.94 12.76
C LEU A 111 1.50 -7.11 12.11
N LEU A 112 1.14 -6.19 11.20
CA LEU A 112 2.09 -5.29 10.54
C LEU A 112 2.50 -4.16 11.49
N ASN A 113 1.52 -3.44 12.04
CA ASN A 113 1.74 -2.23 12.84
C ASN A 113 2.40 -2.51 14.20
N ASN A 114 2.19 -3.69 14.78
CA ASN A 114 2.81 -4.06 16.06
C ASN A 114 4.07 -4.92 15.85
N SER A 115 4.58 -5.00 14.63
CA SER A 115 5.85 -5.65 14.36
C SER A 115 7.01 -4.74 14.78
N GLU A 116 8.20 -5.31 14.98
CA GLU A 116 9.43 -4.51 15.16
C GLU A 116 9.96 -3.95 13.82
N THR A 117 9.32 -4.32 12.70
CA THR A 117 9.81 -4.05 11.35
C THR A 117 9.12 -2.85 10.71
N LEU A 118 7.84 -2.62 11.01
CA LEU A 118 6.99 -1.65 10.34
C LEU A 118 6.01 -0.98 11.32
N ASP A 119 5.76 0.30 11.10
CA ASP A 119 4.77 1.12 11.81
C ASP A 119 3.88 1.88 10.79
N ASP A 120 2.62 2.13 11.12
CA ASP A 120 1.69 2.89 10.27
C ASP A 120 2.09 4.39 10.22
N SER A 121 2.29 4.90 9.01
CA SER A 121 2.58 6.32 8.80
C SER A 121 1.46 7.25 9.27
N TYR A 122 0.20 6.80 9.28
CA TYR A 122 -0.90 7.55 9.85
C TYR A 122 -0.61 7.84 11.32
N GLU A 123 -0.25 6.82 12.10
CA GLU A 123 0.02 6.92 13.55
C GLU A 123 1.31 7.65 13.88
N LEU A 124 2.37 7.46 13.08
CA LEU A 124 3.66 8.11 13.29
C LEU A 124 3.69 9.61 12.92
N SER A 125 2.77 10.08 12.08
CA SER A 125 2.85 11.42 11.53
C SER A 125 2.54 12.51 12.56
N THR A 126 3.41 13.53 12.63
CA THR A 126 3.18 14.71 13.48
C THR A 126 2.15 15.68 12.90
N VAL A 127 1.93 15.65 11.58
CA VAL A 127 0.95 16.50 10.89
C VAL A 127 0.07 15.63 10.00
N ARG A 128 -1.19 15.50 10.38
CA ARG A 128 -2.15 14.62 9.74
C ARG A 128 -3.29 15.43 9.10
N HIS A 129 -3.46 15.29 7.79
CA HIS A 129 -4.61 15.80 7.06
C HIS A 129 -5.46 14.64 6.53
N ALA A 130 -6.33 14.09 7.37
CA ALA A 130 -7.15 12.92 7.06
C ALA A 130 -8.64 13.24 7.28
N PRO A 131 -9.28 14.00 6.37
CA PRO A 131 -10.68 14.40 6.53
C PRO A 131 -11.70 13.27 6.30
N ASN A 132 -11.23 12.08 5.86
CA ASN A 132 -12.06 10.91 5.57
C ASN A 132 -11.21 9.63 5.74
N GLY A 133 -11.84 8.48 5.64
CA GLY A 133 -11.21 7.18 5.40
C GLY A 133 -10.71 7.07 3.96
N THR A 134 -10.22 5.89 3.58
CA THR A 134 -9.55 5.72 2.28
C THR A 134 -10.48 5.19 1.20
N PHE A 135 -11.56 4.49 1.56
CA PHE A 135 -12.55 3.97 0.60
C PHE A 135 -13.79 4.86 0.51
N ASN A 136 -14.23 5.16 -0.70
CA ASN A 136 -15.38 6.02 -0.99
C ASN A 136 -16.43 5.38 -1.91
N ASN A 137 -16.14 4.25 -2.57
CA ASN A 137 -17.07 3.55 -3.47
C ASN A 137 -17.73 4.47 -4.53
N TYR A 138 -16.98 5.43 -5.04
CA TYR A 138 -17.45 6.49 -5.95
C TYR A 138 -18.54 7.40 -5.38
N ASN A 139 -18.74 7.42 -4.06
CA ASN A 139 -19.66 8.34 -3.38
C ASN A 139 -18.91 9.61 -2.94
N PRO A 140 -19.04 10.75 -3.67
CA PRO A 140 -18.30 11.97 -3.38
C PRO A 140 -18.78 12.71 -2.12
N THR A 141 -19.90 12.28 -1.51
CA THR A 141 -20.46 12.88 -0.29
C THR A 141 -20.37 11.95 0.93
N GLY A 142 -19.85 10.73 0.74
CA GLY A 142 -19.71 9.74 1.80
C GLY A 142 -18.59 10.06 2.79
N PHE A 143 -18.73 9.52 4.01
CA PHE A 143 -17.71 9.57 5.05
C PHE A 143 -17.55 8.19 5.70
N SER A 144 -16.30 7.80 5.94
CA SER A 144 -15.93 6.67 6.79
C SER A 144 -14.70 7.05 7.62
N GLY A 145 -14.48 6.39 8.75
CA GLY A 145 -13.22 6.45 9.50
C GLY A 145 -12.26 5.29 9.17
N GLU A 146 -12.70 4.35 8.33
CA GLU A 146 -11.96 3.15 7.97
C GLU A 146 -10.85 3.47 6.96
N ARG A 147 -9.65 2.99 7.26
CA ARG A 147 -8.50 3.07 6.36
C ARG A 147 -8.16 1.66 5.92
N ILE A 148 -8.40 1.33 4.67
CA ILE A 148 -8.00 0.03 4.09
C ILE A 148 -6.74 0.13 3.23
N ASP A 149 -6.37 1.36 2.88
CA ASP A 149 -5.14 1.69 2.17
C ASP A 149 -4.13 2.25 3.18
N HIS A 150 -2.98 1.58 3.31
CA HIS A 150 -1.99 1.93 4.32
C HIS A 150 -0.62 2.18 3.70
N ILE A 151 0.16 3.03 4.37
CA ILE A 151 1.60 3.21 4.12
C ILE A 151 2.30 2.88 5.42
N PHE A 152 2.95 1.72 5.46
CA PHE A 152 3.81 1.29 6.55
C PHE A 152 5.26 1.64 6.25
N VAL A 153 6.01 2.01 7.29
CA VAL A 153 7.42 2.40 7.16
C VAL A 153 8.26 1.72 8.23
N SER A 154 9.51 1.41 7.91
CA SER A 154 10.43 0.89 8.93
C SER A 154 10.96 1.98 9.86
N PRO A 155 11.45 1.63 11.08
CA PRO A 155 11.91 2.61 12.07
C PRO A 155 13.04 3.55 11.59
N ALA A 156 13.77 3.16 10.53
CA ALA A 156 14.78 4.00 9.89
C ALA A 156 14.20 5.25 9.19
N LEU A 157 12.88 5.34 9.04
CA LEU A 157 12.18 6.47 8.47
C LEU A 157 11.49 7.30 9.57
N LYS A 158 11.46 8.61 9.35
CA LYS A 158 10.65 9.57 10.11
C LYS A 158 9.51 10.04 9.22
N VAL A 159 8.28 9.93 9.71
CA VAL A 159 7.09 10.42 9.01
C VAL A 159 6.84 11.87 9.41
N LEU A 160 6.93 12.78 8.44
CA LEU A 160 6.74 14.22 8.67
C LEU A 160 5.29 14.64 8.50
N ARG A 161 4.60 14.07 7.50
CA ARG A 161 3.21 14.40 7.17
C ARG A 161 2.48 13.19 6.63
N TYR A 162 1.20 13.12 6.91
CA TYR A 162 0.26 12.15 6.35
C TYR A 162 -0.96 12.90 5.79
N GLY A 163 -1.46 12.46 4.64
CA GLY A 163 -2.62 13.07 3.99
C GLY A 163 -3.50 12.05 3.26
N ILE A 164 -4.82 12.31 3.25
CA ILE A 164 -5.79 11.64 2.37
C ILE A 164 -6.34 12.70 1.42
N LEU A 165 -6.11 12.51 0.13
CA LEU A 165 -6.47 13.47 -0.91
C LEU A 165 -7.91 13.23 -1.39
N ILE A 166 -8.82 14.14 -1.06
CA ILE A 166 -10.26 14.05 -1.36
C ILE A 166 -10.69 14.87 -2.59
N ASP A 167 -9.74 15.11 -3.49
CA ASP A 167 -9.98 15.84 -4.74
C ASP A 167 -11.13 15.22 -5.54
N THR A 168 -11.92 16.06 -6.21
CA THR A 168 -13.03 15.64 -7.07
C THR A 168 -13.02 16.41 -8.37
N TYR A 169 -13.42 15.77 -9.46
CA TYR A 169 -13.75 16.47 -10.71
C TYR A 169 -15.27 16.65 -10.83
N ARG A 170 -15.72 17.24 -11.95
CA ARG A 170 -17.14 17.42 -12.25
C ARG A 170 -17.48 16.73 -13.57
N SER A 171 -18.58 15.99 -13.59
CA SER A 171 -19.15 15.39 -14.81
C SER A 171 -20.56 15.91 -15.03
N ARG A 172 -20.94 16.13 -16.29
CA ARG A 172 -22.32 16.51 -16.65
C ARG A 172 -23.26 15.31 -16.48
N GLU A 173 -24.36 15.49 -15.77
CA GLU A 173 -25.42 14.48 -15.60
C GLU A 173 -26.66 14.80 -16.43
N ALA A 174 -26.98 16.09 -16.57
CA ALA A 174 -28.06 16.60 -17.41
C ALA A 174 -27.69 17.99 -17.95
N GLU A 175 -28.56 18.57 -18.79
CA GLU A 175 -28.35 19.92 -19.32
C GLU A 175 -28.17 20.93 -18.17
N ASN A 176 -27.03 21.62 -18.17
CA ASN A 176 -26.60 22.55 -17.12
C ASN A 176 -26.52 21.97 -15.68
N ILE A 177 -26.50 20.65 -15.51
CA ILE A 177 -26.36 19.97 -14.21
C ILE A 177 -25.03 19.20 -14.17
N TYR A 178 -24.16 19.58 -13.24
CA TYR A 178 -22.86 18.95 -13.01
C TYR A 178 -22.79 18.40 -11.59
N VAL A 179 -22.26 17.18 -11.47
CA VAL A 179 -22.10 16.49 -10.18
C VAL A 179 -20.62 16.21 -9.92
N ALA A 180 -20.26 16.17 -8.64
CA ALA A 180 -18.93 15.75 -8.21
C ALA A 180 -18.70 14.27 -8.53
N ARG A 181 -17.46 13.92 -8.90
CA ARG A 181 -16.99 12.55 -9.09
C ARG A 181 -15.62 12.41 -8.44
N THR A 182 -15.41 11.32 -7.71
CA THR A 182 -14.08 10.96 -7.19
C THR A 182 -13.22 10.42 -8.32
N LEU A 183 -11.89 10.55 -8.20
CA LEU A 183 -10.95 10.07 -9.22
C LEU A 183 -10.85 8.53 -9.24
N SER A 184 -11.06 7.90 -8.08
CA SER A 184 -11.21 6.46 -7.87
C SER A 184 -12.23 6.24 -6.74
N ASP A 185 -12.69 5.01 -6.60
CA ASP A 185 -13.41 4.51 -5.42
C ASP A 185 -12.56 4.49 -4.14
N HIS A 186 -11.26 4.76 -4.24
CA HIS A 186 -10.37 5.04 -3.11
C HIS A 186 -9.79 6.46 -3.22
N TYR A 187 -9.49 7.06 -2.07
CA TYR A 187 -8.72 8.30 -1.99
C TYR A 187 -7.23 7.98 -1.87
N PRO A 188 -6.34 8.65 -2.63
CA PRO A 188 -4.91 8.47 -2.48
C PRO A 188 -4.42 8.83 -1.08
N VAL A 189 -3.62 7.95 -0.50
CA VAL A 189 -2.87 8.19 0.74
C VAL A 189 -1.49 8.72 0.38
N VAL A 190 -1.06 9.78 1.07
CA VAL A 190 0.24 10.42 0.86
C VAL A 190 0.98 10.53 2.19
N ALA A 191 2.24 10.11 2.20
CA ALA A 191 3.15 10.34 3.31
C ALA A 191 4.40 11.10 2.84
N VAL A 192 4.86 12.05 3.64
CA VAL A 192 6.16 12.69 3.48
C VAL A 192 7.09 12.09 4.51
N VAL A 193 8.13 11.41 4.05
CA VAL A 193 9.09 10.71 4.91
C VAL A 193 10.51 11.23 4.73
N MET A 194 11.32 11.04 5.76
CA MET A 194 12.73 11.40 5.79
C MET A 194 13.53 10.23 6.36
N LEU A 195 14.70 9.94 5.81
CA LEU A 195 15.65 9.01 6.42
C LEU A 195 16.14 9.59 7.75
N ARG A 196 16.08 8.81 8.83
CA ARG A 196 16.71 9.20 10.09
C ARG A 196 18.23 9.25 9.90
N GLU A 197 18.85 10.23 10.53
CA GLU A 197 20.31 10.34 10.64
C GLU A 197 20.87 9.32 11.64
#